data_AF-A0A5C6BYR0-F1
#
_entry.id   AF-A0A5C6BYR0-F1
#
_cell.length_a   1.000
_cell.length_b   1.000
_cell.length_c   1.000
_cell.angle_alpha   90.00
_cell.angle_beta   90.00
_cell.angle_gamma   90.00
#
_symmetry.space_group_name_H-M   'P 1'
#
loop_
_entity.id
_entity.type
_entity.pdbx_description
1 polymer ?
#
loop_
_entity_poly.entity_id
_entity_poly.type
_entity_poly.pdbx_seq_one_letter_code
_entity_poly.pdbx_strand_id
1 'polypeptide(L)'
;MKKSLVLVCLGLALLAGRAHAAFLIEIDTDGLDDAILTYNSHFTFGGDTTQASQSSASSAFGLTGGDSIFGGDGVNEPDTYVYRYDPTTDADNLNTTGQVLGVDLLGNPVGGTGKVGGAAGDYRIYAAWPETVNVNSAGVDYTAVSGANSYSVHVDQNDPAIQGGWVYLGDITYDGSSGIILKQEAVVNSFVSMRSAAVMFEPVPEPTSILLTALGFCCFWARPNRMVSEIMSRT
;
A
#
# COMPACT_ATOMS: atom_id res chain seq x y z
N MET A 1 -38.88 -26.84 7.21
CA MET A 1 -37.65 -26.66 6.40
C MET A 1 -36.87 -25.39 6.81
N LYS A 2 -36.58 -25.17 8.11
CA LYS A 2 -35.86 -23.96 8.60
C LYS A 2 -34.43 -24.23 9.09
N LYS A 3 -34.00 -25.49 9.19
CA LYS A 3 -32.70 -25.88 9.78
C LYS A 3 -31.53 -25.92 8.79
N SER A 4 -31.79 -25.93 7.48
CA SER A 4 -30.73 -26.06 6.46
C SER A 4 -30.03 -24.74 6.08
N LEU A 5 -30.60 -23.58 6.42
CA LEU A 5 -30.02 -22.28 6.06
C LEU A 5 -28.83 -21.88 6.97
N VAL A 6 -28.81 -22.36 8.22
CA VAL A 6 -27.80 -21.97 9.22
C VAL A 6 -26.45 -22.64 8.98
N LEU A 7 -26.42 -23.86 8.43
CA LEU A 7 -25.16 -24.57 8.14
C LEU A 7 -24.39 -23.98 6.95
N VAL A 8 -25.07 -23.35 5.99
CA VAL A 8 -24.42 -22.77 4.80
C VAL A 8 -23.58 -21.54 5.15
N CYS A 9 -24.04 -20.71 6.10
CA CYS A 9 -23.28 -19.53 6.53
C CYS A 9 -22.03 -19.88 7.36
N LEU A 10 -22.00 -21.01 8.06
CA LEU A 10 -20.86 -21.41 8.91
C LEU A 10 -19.72 -22.04 8.10
N GLY A 11 -20.01 -22.68 6.97
CA GLY A 11 -19.01 -23.29 6.08
C GLY A 11 -18.18 -22.28 5.27
N LEU A 12 -18.76 -21.12 4.93
CA LEU A 12 -18.08 -20.05 4.19
C LEU A 12 -17.04 -19.29 5.04
N ALA A 13 -17.16 -19.31 6.37
CA ALA A 13 -16.24 -18.62 7.27
C ALA A 13 -14.88 -19.33 7.45
N LEU A 14 -14.79 -20.63 7.14
CA LEU A 14 -13.60 -21.46 7.38
C LEU A 14 -12.65 -21.56 6.18
N LEU A 15 -13.02 -20.97 5.03
CA LEU A 15 -12.17 -20.88 3.83
C LEU A 15 -11.50 -19.50 3.68
N ALA A 16 -11.58 -18.63 4.69
CA ALA A 16 -10.78 -17.41 4.76
C ALA A 16 -9.31 -17.80 4.99
N GLY A 17 -8.63 -18.18 3.90
CA GLY A 17 -7.17 -18.31 3.88
C GLY A 17 -6.53 -17.01 4.39
N ARG A 18 -5.27 -17.10 4.83
CA ARG A 18 -4.46 -15.93 5.20
C ARG A 18 -4.37 -15.01 3.98
N ALA A 19 -5.30 -14.08 3.88
CA ALA A 19 -5.26 -13.13 2.81
C ALA A 19 -4.22 -12.09 3.19
N HIS A 20 -3.20 -11.95 2.34
CA HIS A 20 -2.30 -10.82 2.43
C HIS A 20 -3.12 -9.54 2.22
N ALA A 21 -2.70 -8.49 2.89
CA ALA A 21 -3.43 -7.25 3.03
C ALA A 21 -2.70 -6.04 2.44
N ALA A 22 -1.46 -6.23 1.99
CA ALA A 22 -0.70 -5.17 1.35
C ALA A 22 0.21 -5.77 0.29
N PHE A 23 0.50 -4.96 -0.72
CA PHE A 23 1.50 -5.24 -1.72
C PHE A 23 2.79 -4.48 -1.39
N LEU A 24 3.82 -5.23 -1.04
CA LEU A 24 5.16 -4.76 -0.70
C LEU A 24 6.09 -4.91 -1.92
N ILE A 25 6.78 -3.82 -2.24
CA ILE A 25 7.89 -3.78 -3.19
C ILE A 25 9.15 -3.43 -2.40
N GLU A 26 9.90 -4.46 -2.00
CA GLU A 26 11.28 -4.29 -1.53
C GLU A 26 12.19 -4.08 -2.75
N ILE A 27 13.16 -3.18 -2.68
CA ILE A 27 14.05 -2.89 -3.82
C ILE A 27 14.93 -4.08 -4.12
N ASP A 28 15.56 -4.63 -3.10
CA ASP A 28 16.38 -5.82 -3.17
C ASP A 28 15.61 -7.04 -2.65
N THR A 29 15.66 -8.14 -3.40
CA THR A 29 14.75 -9.29 -3.21
C THR A 29 15.44 -10.59 -2.83
N ASP A 30 16.77 -10.63 -2.79
CA ASP A 30 17.47 -11.82 -2.29
C ASP A 30 17.48 -11.91 -0.75
N GLY A 31 17.14 -10.79 -0.08
CA GLY A 31 16.97 -10.70 1.37
C GLY A 31 18.28 -10.75 2.14
N LEU A 32 19.40 -10.38 1.50
CA LEU A 32 20.72 -10.34 2.12
C LEU A 32 21.29 -8.92 2.06
N ASP A 33 21.93 -8.48 3.15
CA ASP A 33 22.77 -7.28 3.17
C ASP A 33 24.20 -7.70 2.80
N ASP A 34 24.44 -7.96 1.51
CA ASP A 34 25.69 -8.54 0.99
C ASP A 34 26.34 -7.78 -0.17
N ALA A 35 25.81 -6.60 -0.48
CA ALA A 35 26.25 -5.77 -1.60
C ALA A 35 26.02 -6.40 -2.99
N ILE A 36 25.03 -7.28 -3.14
CA ILE A 36 24.52 -7.75 -4.43
C ILE A 36 23.05 -7.34 -4.56
N LEU A 37 22.71 -6.50 -5.53
CA LEU A 37 21.31 -6.08 -5.73
C LEU A 37 20.57 -7.01 -6.69
N THR A 38 19.51 -7.62 -6.20
CA THR A 38 18.52 -8.34 -7.00
C THR A 38 17.22 -7.54 -7.07
N TYR A 39 17.12 -6.65 -8.05
CA TYR A 39 16.00 -5.72 -8.14
C TYR A 39 14.64 -6.40 -8.34
N ASN A 40 13.64 -5.92 -7.61
CA ASN A 40 12.24 -6.30 -7.79
C ASN A 40 11.71 -5.89 -9.17
N SER A 41 10.93 -6.77 -9.81
CA SER A 41 10.33 -6.50 -11.13
C SER A 41 9.35 -5.32 -11.17
N HIS A 42 8.83 -4.91 -10.00
CA HIS A 42 7.95 -3.76 -9.83
C HIS A 42 8.70 -2.45 -9.56
N PHE A 43 10.04 -2.49 -9.54
CA PHE A 43 10.91 -1.36 -9.29
C PHE A 43 11.79 -1.06 -10.51
N THR A 44 11.95 0.23 -10.81
CA THR A 44 12.92 0.72 -11.79
C THR A 44 13.50 2.04 -11.29
N PHE A 45 14.71 2.38 -11.72
CA PHE A 45 15.32 3.69 -11.50
C PHE A 45 15.75 4.31 -12.83
N GLY A 46 15.92 5.62 -12.85
CA GLY A 46 16.30 6.39 -14.03
C GLY A 46 16.61 7.84 -13.70
N GLY A 47 16.43 8.71 -14.70
CA GLY A 47 17.03 10.04 -14.70
C GLY A 47 18.50 9.91 -15.10
N ASP A 48 19.37 10.61 -14.40
CA ASP A 48 20.82 10.43 -14.56
C ASP A 48 21.37 9.30 -13.69
N THR A 49 20.56 8.71 -12.81
CA THR A 49 20.96 7.51 -12.06
C THR A 49 21.15 6.34 -13.02
N THR A 50 22.40 6.03 -13.32
CA THR A 50 22.77 4.88 -14.18
C THR A 50 23.15 3.67 -13.35
N GLN A 51 23.58 3.89 -12.10
CA GLN A 51 23.83 2.86 -11.11
C GLN A 51 23.46 3.38 -9.73
N ALA A 52 22.48 2.75 -9.08
CA ALA A 52 22.19 3.06 -7.69
C ALA A 52 23.29 2.50 -6.79
N SER A 53 23.72 3.31 -5.82
CA SER A 53 24.68 2.86 -4.79
C SER A 53 23.95 2.19 -3.64
N GLN A 54 24.57 1.21 -2.99
CA GLN A 54 23.96 0.47 -1.89
C GLN A 54 24.09 1.19 -0.55
N SER A 55 23.12 0.95 0.33
CA SER A 55 23.21 1.30 1.74
C SER A 55 22.60 0.23 2.64
N SER A 56 22.83 0.38 3.94
CA SER A 56 22.33 -0.52 4.98
C SER A 56 20.86 -0.87 4.81
N ALA A 57 20.46 -2.09 5.17
CA ALA A 57 19.05 -2.49 5.16
C ALA A 57 18.15 -1.57 6.00
N SER A 58 16.85 -1.52 5.67
CA SER A 58 15.84 -0.87 6.50
C SER A 58 15.22 -1.88 7.48
N SER A 59 14.85 -1.40 8.67
CA SER A 59 14.19 -2.20 9.71
C SER A 59 12.66 -2.20 9.62
N ALA A 60 12.08 -1.67 8.54
CA ALA A 60 10.63 -1.59 8.42
C ALA A 60 9.96 -2.98 8.45
N PHE A 61 8.78 -3.06 9.07
CA PHE A 61 8.05 -4.31 9.23
C PHE A 61 7.78 -4.98 7.88
N GLY A 62 8.08 -6.28 7.77
CA GLY A 62 7.78 -7.07 6.59
C GLY A 62 8.91 -7.11 5.54
N LEU A 63 9.94 -6.27 5.68
CA LEU A 63 11.13 -6.37 4.83
C LEU A 63 11.93 -7.62 5.15
N THR A 64 12.55 -8.18 4.11
CA THR A 64 13.40 -9.38 4.24
C THR A 64 14.79 -9.04 4.75
N GLY A 65 15.17 -7.76 4.68
CA GLY A 65 16.47 -7.26 5.15
C GLY A 65 17.49 -7.13 4.02
N GLY A 66 17.03 -7.06 2.77
CA GLY A 66 17.89 -6.78 1.63
C GLY A 66 18.48 -5.37 1.67
N ASP A 67 19.45 -5.15 0.79
CA ASP A 67 20.12 -3.87 0.64
C ASP A 67 19.10 -2.76 0.31
N SER A 68 19.32 -1.58 0.87
CA SER A 68 18.68 -0.36 0.37
C SER A 68 19.58 0.32 -0.65
N ILE A 69 19.06 1.33 -1.34
CA ILE A 69 19.83 2.09 -2.32
C ILE A 69 19.77 3.59 -2.06
N PHE A 70 20.73 4.32 -2.63
CA PHE A 70 20.71 5.77 -2.70
C PHE A 70 21.10 6.30 -4.09
N GLY A 71 20.49 7.43 -4.45
CA GLY A 71 20.81 8.20 -5.65
C GLY A 71 22.00 9.11 -5.37
N GLY A 72 22.83 9.37 -6.37
CA GLY A 72 24.12 10.04 -6.12
C GLY A 72 24.89 10.56 -7.32
N ASP A 73 24.54 10.10 -8.51
CA ASP A 73 25.29 10.30 -9.76
C ASP A 73 24.61 11.28 -10.73
N GLY A 74 23.45 11.84 -10.37
CA GLY A 74 22.74 12.77 -11.22
C GLY A 74 23.42 14.14 -11.41
N VAL A 75 23.40 14.67 -12.65
CA VAL A 75 24.03 15.97 -13.00
C VAL A 75 23.02 16.96 -13.57
N ASN A 76 22.17 16.53 -14.51
CA ASN A 76 21.21 17.31 -15.26
C ASN A 76 19.75 16.90 -14.95
N GLU A 77 19.48 15.60 -14.83
CA GLU A 77 18.16 15.06 -14.54
C GLU A 77 18.09 14.55 -13.10
N PRO A 78 17.00 14.80 -12.35
CA PRO A 78 16.82 14.29 -11.00
C PRO A 78 16.98 12.77 -10.93
N ASP A 79 17.65 12.29 -9.88
CA ASP A 79 17.62 10.87 -9.55
C ASP A 79 16.15 10.45 -9.33
N THR A 80 15.70 9.41 -10.05
CA THR A 80 14.28 9.03 -10.10
C THR A 80 14.09 7.55 -9.86
N TYR A 81 13.23 7.20 -8.91
CA TYR A 81 12.80 5.84 -8.59
C TYR A 81 11.31 5.67 -8.92
N VAL A 82 10.94 4.54 -9.51
CA VAL A 82 9.57 4.26 -9.95
C VAL A 82 9.13 2.89 -9.49
N TYR A 83 8.02 2.87 -8.77
CA TYR A 83 7.35 1.69 -8.23
C TYR A 83 6.02 1.49 -8.93
N ARG A 84 5.69 0.25 -9.29
CA ARG A 84 4.47 -0.08 -10.05
C ARG A 84 3.71 -1.20 -9.37
N TYR A 85 2.43 -0.98 -9.10
CA TYR A 85 1.54 -1.99 -8.55
C TYR A 85 0.24 -1.99 -9.34
N ASP A 86 -0.19 -3.14 -9.84
CA ASP A 86 -1.53 -3.32 -10.40
C ASP A 86 -2.37 -4.18 -9.46
N PRO A 87 -3.29 -3.58 -8.68
CA PRO A 87 -4.13 -4.34 -7.76
C PRO A 87 -4.94 -5.46 -8.42
N THR A 88 -5.19 -5.42 -9.73
CA THR A 88 -5.99 -6.48 -10.39
C THR A 88 -5.19 -7.73 -10.75
N THR A 89 -3.88 -7.62 -10.92
CA THR A 89 -3.01 -8.73 -11.34
C THR A 89 -1.99 -9.12 -10.30
N ASP A 90 -1.56 -8.18 -9.46
CA ASP A 90 -0.50 -8.38 -8.49
C ASP A 90 -1.12 -8.79 -7.16
N ALA A 91 -0.80 -10.01 -6.72
CA ALA A 91 -1.29 -10.52 -5.45
C ALA A 91 -0.55 -9.86 -4.29
N ASP A 92 -1.31 -9.40 -3.28
CA ASP A 92 -0.76 -8.97 -2.01
C ASP A 92 0.18 -10.03 -1.43
N ASN A 93 1.24 -9.56 -0.78
CA ASN A 93 2.34 -10.40 -0.29
C ASN A 93 2.71 -10.12 1.19
N LEU A 94 2.04 -9.19 1.86
CA LEU A 94 2.27 -8.88 3.27
C LEU A 94 0.96 -8.83 4.06
N ASN A 95 0.94 -9.40 5.27
CA ASN A 95 -0.21 -9.29 6.18
C ASN A 95 0.03 -8.19 7.22
N THR A 96 -0.78 -7.14 7.16
CA THR A 96 -0.69 -5.95 8.02
C THR A 96 -1.72 -5.93 9.16
N THR A 97 -2.53 -6.98 9.29
CA THR A 97 -3.65 -7.01 10.26
C THR A 97 -3.16 -6.82 11.69
N GLY A 98 -3.65 -5.77 12.35
CA GLY A 98 -3.35 -5.46 13.76
C GLY A 98 -1.94 -4.95 14.00
N GLN A 99 -1.18 -4.63 12.95
CA GLN A 99 0.16 -4.05 13.04
C GLN A 99 0.10 -2.52 13.05
N VAL A 100 0.94 -1.90 13.86
CA VAL A 100 1.32 -0.49 13.65
C VAL A 100 2.42 -0.52 12.59
N LEU A 101 2.13 -0.01 11.40
CA LEU A 101 3.07 -0.10 10.27
C LEU A 101 4.18 0.93 10.42
N GLY A 102 3.83 2.15 10.81
CA GLY A 102 4.80 3.20 11.03
C GLY A 102 4.14 4.52 11.40
N VAL A 103 4.54 5.62 10.76
CA VAL A 103 4.09 6.97 11.13
C VAL A 103 3.61 7.79 9.92
N ASP A 104 2.80 8.82 10.17
CA ASP A 104 2.51 9.86 9.18
C ASP A 104 3.62 10.93 9.15
N LEU A 105 3.49 11.92 8.26
CA LEU A 105 4.45 13.02 8.12
C LEU A 105 4.53 13.98 9.33
N LEU A 106 3.69 13.77 10.33
CA LEU A 106 3.72 14.50 11.60
C LEU A 106 4.26 13.60 12.74
N GLY A 107 4.70 12.37 12.44
CA GLY A 107 5.20 11.39 13.40
C GLY A 107 4.11 10.65 14.18
N ASN A 108 2.82 10.78 13.82
CA ASN A 108 1.74 10.04 14.49
C ASN A 108 1.70 8.60 13.98
N PRO A 109 1.45 7.61 14.85
CA PRO A 109 1.42 6.21 14.44
C PRO A 109 0.26 5.91 13.48
N VAL A 110 0.54 5.15 12.42
CA VAL A 110 -0.42 4.68 11.43
C VAL A 110 -0.52 3.15 11.47
N GLY A 111 -1.73 2.66 11.72
CA GLY A 111 -2.04 1.24 11.78
C GLY A 111 -2.44 0.67 10.43
N GLY A 112 -2.05 -0.58 10.18
CA GLY A 112 -2.47 -1.35 9.02
C GLY A 112 -3.96 -1.69 9.06
N THR A 113 -4.57 -1.70 7.88
CA THR A 113 -6.00 -2.00 7.68
C THR A 113 -6.27 -3.50 7.70
N GLY A 114 -5.29 -4.33 7.32
CA GLY A 114 -5.47 -5.78 7.17
C GLY A 114 -6.45 -6.15 6.05
N LYS A 115 -6.74 -5.24 5.13
CA LYS A 115 -7.67 -5.47 4.01
C LYS A 115 -6.93 -6.01 2.80
N VAL A 116 -7.51 -6.99 2.13
CA VAL A 116 -6.99 -7.54 0.88
C VAL A 116 -7.27 -6.54 -0.25
N GLY A 117 -6.29 -6.33 -1.12
CA GLY A 117 -6.41 -5.59 -2.37
C GLY A 117 -7.24 -6.35 -3.41
N GLY A 118 -7.03 -6.05 -4.69
CA GLY A 118 -7.72 -6.77 -5.77
C GLY A 118 -8.78 -5.96 -6.54
N ALA A 119 -9.10 -4.75 -6.08
CA ALA A 119 -10.23 -3.98 -6.61
C ALA A 119 -9.95 -2.49 -6.68
N ALA A 120 -10.73 -1.79 -7.52
CA ALA A 120 -10.81 -0.32 -7.49
C ALA A 120 -11.18 0.18 -6.09
N GLY A 121 -10.67 1.35 -5.72
CA GLY A 121 -10.84 1.94 -4.39
C GLY A 121 -9.61 2.74 -3.97
N ASP A 122 -9.61 3.22 -2.73
CA ASP A 122 -8.49 3.99 -2.18
C ASP A 122 -7.40 3.06 -1.64
N TYR A 123 -6.14 3.43 -1.87
CA TYR A 123 -4.95 2.74 -1.39
C TYR A 123 -4.04 3.72 -0.65
N ARG A 124 -3.66 3.36 0.56
CA ARG A 124 -2.58 4.00 1.30
C ARG A 124 -1.24 3.63 0.69
N ILE A 125 -0.38 4.62 0.54
CA ILE A 125 0.98 4.43 0.08
C ILE A 125 1.93 4.73 1.23
N TYR A 126 2.87 3.81 1.44
CA TYR A 126 3.95 3.97 2.40
C TYR A 126 5.30 3.82 1.70
N ALA A 127 6.32 4.51 2.21
CA ALA A 127 7.71 4.30 1.83
C ALA A 127 8.56 4.00 3.06
N ALA A 128 9.65 3.27 2.86
CA ALA A 128 10.64 2.99 3.88
C ALA A 128 12.04 3.26 3.33
N TRP A 129 12.88 3.82 4.18
CA TRP A 129 14.32 4.00 3.97
C TRP A 129 15.07 3.69 5.26
N PRO A 130 16.39 3.43 5.20
CA PRO A 130 17.20 3.29 6.40
C PRO A 130 17.31 4.63 7.13
N GLU A 131 17.51 4.57 8.45
CA GLU A 131 17.81 5.77 9.24
C GLU A 131 19.03 6.51 8.66
N THR A 132 18.91 7.83 8.49
CA THR A 132 19.88 8.65 7.78
C THR A 132 19.91 10.08 8.28
N VAL A 133 21.08 10.69 8.16
CA VAL A 133 21.34 12.10 8.49
C VAL A 133 22.11 12.82 7.38
N ASN A 134 22.27 12.16 6.22
CA ASN A 134 23.15 12.61 5.15
C ASN A 134 22.50 12.58 3.76
N VAL A 135 21.18 12.41 3.69
CA VAL A 135 20.44 12.70 2.46
C VAL A 135 20.43 14.21 2.24
N ASN A 136 20.32 14.67 1.00
CA ASN A 136 20.16 16.09 0.71
C ASN A 136 18.98 16.69 1.48
N SER A 137 19.22 17.78 2.23
CA SER A 137 18.17 18.44 3.02
C SER A 137 17.13 19.17 2.18
N ALA A 138 17.31 19.26 0.86
CA ALA A 138 16.28 19.73 -0.05
C ALA A 138 15.11 18.75 -0.16
N GLY A 139 15.28 17.50 0.29
CA GLY A 139 14.24 16.49 0.37
C GLY A 139 13.94 15.79 -0.96
N VAL A 140 12.84 15.07 -0.95
CA VAL A 140 12.41 14.14 -2.00
C VAL A 140 10.92 14.34 -2.26
N ASP A 141 10.55 14.40 -3.53
CA ASP A 141 9.16 14.48 -3.95
C ASP A 141 8.65 13.09 -4.32
N TYR A 142 7.55 12.69 -3.67
CA TYR A 142 6.82 11.47 -3.98
C TYR A 142 5.56 11.83 -4.76
N THR A 143 5.40 11.29 -5.97
CA THR A 143 4.23 11.53 -6.82
C THR A 143 3.57 10.20 -7.18
N ALA A 144 2.33 10.01 -6.74
CA ALA A 144 1.52 8.85 -7.08
C ALA A 144 0.51 9.19 -8.18
N VAL A 145 0.31 8.27 -9.12
CA VAL A 145 -0.65 8.40 -10.22
C VAL A 145 -1.41 7.08 -10.41
N SER A 146 -2.71 7.20 -10.62
CA SER A 146 -3.57 6.11 -11.09
C SER A 146 -4.69 6.68 -11.96
N GLY A 147 -4.63 6.39 -13.26
CA GLY A 147 -5.55 6.94 -14.25
C GLY A 147 -5.48 8.46 -14.29
N ALA A 148 -6.61 9.10 -13.98
CA ALA A 148 -6.71 10.55 -13.84
C ALA A 148 -6.42 11.06 -12.41
N ASN A 149 -6.26 10.17 -11.44
CA ASN A 149 -5.99 10.52 -10.05
C ASN A 149 -4.48 10.70 -9.85
N SER A 150 -4.10 11.74 -9.09
CA SER A 150 -2.70 11.96 -8.72
C SER A 150 -2.60 12.73 -7.41
N TYR A 151 -1.55 12.48 -6.65
CA TYR A 151 -1.12 13.36 -5.57
C TYR A 151 0.41 13.43 -5.53
N SER A 152 0.93 14.51 -4.94
CA SER A 152 2.36 14.68 -4.67
C SER A 152 2.58 15.10 -3.23
N VAL A 153 3.66 14.63 -2.62
CA VAL A 153 4.05 14.99 -1.26
C VAL A 153 5.57 15.12 -1.16
N HIS A 154 6.00 16.12 -0.39
CA HIS A 154 7.41 16.40 -0.15
C HIS A 154 7.86 15.80 1.19
N VAL A 155 9.03 15.17 1.20
CA VAL A 155 9.58 14.45 2.38
C VAL A 155 11.04 14.82 2.59
N ASP A 156 11.38 15.28 3.80
CA ASP A 156 12.77 15.31 4.27
C ASP A 156 13.11 13.96 4.90
N GLN A 157 13.90 13.14 4.19
CA GLN A 157 14.30 11.82 4.68
C GLN A 157 15.24 11.88 5.88
N ASN A 158 15.78 13.06 6.23
CA ASN A 158 16.58 13.28 7.44
C ASN A 158 15.74 13.72 8.64
N ASP A 159 14.42 13.90 8.52
CA ASP A 159 13.58 14.28 9.67
C ASP A 159 13.49 13.11 10.65
N PRO A 160 14.02 13.22 11.89
CA PRO A 160 14.05 12.13 12.86
C PRO A 160 12.65 11.68 13.33
N ALA A 161 11.59 12.45 13.07
CA ALA A 161 10.22 12.06 13.40
C ALA A 161 9.67 10.95 12.48
N ILE A 162 10.28 10.74 11.30
CA ILE A 162 9.72 9.91 10.22
C ILE A 162 10.76 8.96 9.60
N GLN A 163 11.59 8.28 10.41
CA GLN A 163 12.58 7.30 9.91
C GLN A 163 12.52 5.95 10.64
N GLY A 164 13.27 4.97 10.12
CA GLY A 164 13.46 3.67 10.76
C GLY A 164 12.28 2.69 10.63
N GLY A 165 11.25 3.05 9.85
CA GLY A 165 10.07 2.24 9.62
C GLY A 165 9.28 2.72 8.40
N TRP A 166 8.00 2.33 8.33
CA TRP A 166 7.11 2.82 7.27
C TRP A 166 6.70 4.28 7.51
N VAL A 167 6.70 5.07 6.45
CA VAL A 167 6.17 6.43 6.45
C VAL A 167 4.97 6.49 5.52
N TYR A 168 3.81 6.84 6.07
CA TYR A 168 2.58 7.07 5.31
C TYR A 168 2.69 8.37 4.51
N LEU A 169 2.60 8.23 3.19
CA LEU A 169 2.76 9.34 2.24
C LEU A 169 1.42 10.00 1.89
N GLY A 170 0.35 9.20 1.81
CA GLY A 170 -0.95 9.65 1.33
C GLY A 170 -1.80 8.50 0.79
N ASP A 171 -3.02 8.85 0.37
CA ASP A 171 -3.97 7.95 -0.27
C ASP A 171 -4.05 8.26 -1.77
N ILE A 172 -4.20 7.22 -2.60
CA ILE A 172 -4.52 7.31 -4.03
C ILE A 172 -5.76 6.49 -4.35
N THR A 173 -6.66 7.04 -5.15
CA THR A 173 -7.80 6.29 -5.70
C THR A 173 -7.38 5.52 -6.94
N TYR A 174 -7.44 4.19 -6.89
CA TYR A 174 -7.25 3.30 -8.03
C TYR A 174 -8.57 3.09 -8.79
N ASP A 175 -8.56 3.36 -10.09
CA ASP A 175 -9.76 3.31 -10.93
C ASP A 175 -10.05 1.93 -11.54
N GLY A 176 -9.17 0.94 -11.32
CA GLY A 176 -9.32 -0.40 -11.87
C GLY A 176 -8.67 -0.62 -13.24
N SER A 177 -7.93 0.35 -13.81
CA SER A 177 -7.52 0.29 -15.22
C SER A 177 -6.04 0.51 -15.54
N SER A 178 -5.29 1.27 -14.74
CA SER A 178 -3.92 1.70 -15.11
C SER A 178 -2.80 1.30 -14.14
N GLY A 179 -3.12 0.46 -13.15
CA GLY A 179 -2.32 0.30 -11.94
C GLY A 179 -2.12 1.61 -11.17
N ILE A 180 -1.26 1.55 -10.16
CA ILE A 180 -0.75 2.64 -9.36
C ILE A 180 0.75 2.75 -9.63
N ILE A 181 1.21 3.96 -9.95
CA ILE A 181 2.63 4.28 -10.13
C ILE A 181 3.02 5.28 -9.07
N LEU A 182 4.01 4.96 -8.24
CA LEU A 182 4.66 5.91 -7.34
C LEU A 182 6.01 6.27 -7.93
N LYS A 183 6.26 7.56 -8.10
CA LYS A 183 7.57 8.13 -8.39
C LYS A 183 8.16 8.72 -7.11
N GLN A 184 9.45 8.56 -6.93
CA GLN A 184 10.26 9.20 -5.91
C GLN A 184 11.39 9.93 -6.64
N GLU A 185 11.44 11.25 -6.53
CA GLU A 185 12.38 12.11 -7.27
C GLU A 185 13.14 13.01 -6.30
N ALA A 186 14.46 13.04 -6.41
CA ALA A 186 15.27 13.93 -5.59
C ALA A 186 15.07 15.39 -6.03
N VAL A 187 14.87 16.31 -5.08
CA VAL A 187 14.74 17.74 -5.40
C VAL A 187 16.08 18.32 -5.86
N VAL A 188 17.18 17.83 -5.28
CA VAL A 188 18.55 18.24 -5.64
C VAL A 188 19.42 17.00 -5.75
N ASN A 189 20.09 16.86 -6.91
CA ASN A 189 21.11 15.85 -7.09
C ASN A 189 22.36 16.22 -6.26
N SER A 190 22.83 15.25 -5.49
CA SER A 190 24.05 15.32 -4.67
C SER A 190 24.54 13.91 -4.42
N PHE A 191 25.70 13.73 -3.78
CA PHE A 191 26.27 12.40 -3.54
C PHE A 191 25.30 11.39 -2.87
N VAL A 192 24.41 11.86 -2.00
CA VAL A 192 23.27 11.10 -1.48
C VAL A 192 22.02 11.98 -1.65
N SER A 193 21.40 11.94 -2.82
CA SER A 193 20.25 12.77 -3.18
C SER A 193 18.95 12.29 -2.55
N MET A 194 18.78 10.96 -2.44
CA MET A 194 17.67 10.28 -1.81
C MET A 194 18.03 8.84 -1.46
N ARG A 195 17.30 8.23 -0.52
CA ARG A 195 17.40 6.81 -0.15
C ARG A 195 16.09 6.09 -0.39
N SER A 196 16.15 4.78 -0.60
CA SER A 196 14.96 3.95 -0.59
C SER A 196 15.28 2.50 -0.26
N ALA A 197 14.40 1.86 0.49
CA ALA A 197 14.44 0.42 0.75
C ALA A 197 13.21 -0.28 0.17
N ALA A 198 12.02 0.30 0.35
CA ALA A 198 10.78 -0.33 -0.09
C ALA A 198 9.60 0.65 -0.19
N VAL A 199 8.56 0.22 -0.90
CA VAL A 199 7.24 0.87 -0.98
C VAL A 199 6.15 -0.16 -0.71
N MET A 200 5.08 0.26 -0.04
CA MET A 200 3.94 -0.60 0.27
C MET A 200 2.62 0.09 -0.12
N PHE A 201 1.72 -0.69 -0.72
CA PHE A 201 0.36 -0.27 -1.06
C PHE A 201 -0.62 -1.09 -0.22
N GLU A 202 -1.51 -0.42 0.51
CA GLU A 202 -2.50 -1.06 1.37
C GLU A 202 -3.89 -0.49 1.06
N PRO A 203 -4.89 -1.32 0.72
CA PRO A 203 -6.23 -0.83 0.45
C PRO A 203 -6.88 -0.26 1.72
N VAL A 204 -7.60 0.83 1.52
CA VAL A 204 -8.42 1.48 2.55
C VAL A 204 -9.78 0.79 2.59
N PRO A 205 -10.32 0.47 3.78
CA PRO A 205 -11.68 0.00 3.90
C PRO A 205 -12.65 1.02 3.27
N GLU A 206 -13.38 0.57 2.24
CA GLU A 206 -14.59 1.25 1.79
C GLU A 206 -15.47 1.61 3.01
N PRO A 207 -16.01 2.84 3.07
CA PRO A 207 -16.90 3.22 4.15
C PRO A 207 -17.99 2.16 4.34
N THR A 208 -18.34 1.85 5.60
CA THR A 208 -19.27 0.78 5.98
C THR A 208 -20.67 0.90 5.36
N SER A 209 -20.94 1.98 4.62
CA SER A 209 -22.14 2.20 3.80
C SER A 209 -22.46 1.04 2.88
N ILE A 210 -21.49 0.37 2.27
CA ILE A 210 -21.78 -0.79 1.39
C ILE A 210 -22.36 -1.95 2.19
N LEU A 211 -21.74 -2.28 3.33
CA LEU A 211 -22.23 -3.31 4.23
C LEU A 211 -23.62 -2.96 4.79
N LEU A 212 -23.82 -1.70 5.20
CA LEU A 212 -25.12 -1.22 5.69
C LEU A 212 -26.19 -1.27 4.61
N THR A 213 -25.85 -0.97 3.35
CA THR A 213 -26.77 -1.07 2.22
C THR A 213 -27.15 -2.53 1.96
N ALA A 214 -26.16 -3.44 1.93
CA ALA A 214 -26.42 -4.87 1.78
C ALA A 214 -27.29 -5.43 2.92
N LEU A 215 -27.01 -5.04 4.16
CA LEU A 215 -27.83 -5.39 5.32
C LEU A 215 -29.25 -4.81 5.21
N GLY A 216 -29.38 -3.56 4.76
CA GLY A 216 -30.66 -2.91 4.49
C GLY A 216 -31.51 -3.70 3.48
N PHE A 217 -30.92 -4.15 2.38
CA PHE A 217 -31.58 -5.01 1.40
C PHE A 217 -31.99 -6.35 2.01
N CYS A 218 -31.10 -7.02 2.73
CA CYS A 218 -31.43 -8.27 3.43
C CYS A 218 -32.60 -8.10 4.40
N CYS A 219 -32.64 -7.02 5.17
CA CYS A 219 -33.74 -6.72 6.09
C CYS A 219 -35.05 -6.40 5.38
N PHE A 220 -35.01 -5.72 4.22
CA PHE A 220 -36.20 -5.46 3.40
C PHE A 220 -36.79 -6.76 2.85
N TRP A 221 -35.95 -7.66 2.34
CA TRP A 221 -36.36 -8.97 1.81
C TRP A 221 -36.80 -9.96 2.89
N ALA A 222 -36.25 -9.86 4.10
CA ALA A 222 -36.64 -10.69 5.23
C ALA A 222 -37.99 -10.29 5.86
N ARG A 223 -38.63 -9.19 5.41
CA ARG A 223 -39.97 -8.83 5.89
C ARG A 223 -40.98 -9.90 5.44
N PRO A 224 -41.66 -10.59 6.38
CA PRO A 224 -42.69 -11.53 6.02
C PRO A 224 -43.82 -10.79 5.28
N ASN A 225 -44.16 -11.24 4.07
CA ASN A 225 -45.34 -10.80 3.32
C ASN A 225 -46.60 -11.12 4.13
N ARG A 226 -46.98 -10.23 5.05
CA ARG A 226 -48.15 -10.39 5.92
C ARG A 226 -49.46 -9.92 5.28
N MET A 227 -49.48 -9.55 4.00
CA MET A 227 -50.60 -8.81 3.41
C MET A 227 -51.51 -9.57 2.43
N VAL A 228 -51.55 -10.91 2.40
CA VAL A 228 -52.45 -11.62 1.46
C VAL A 228 -53.47 -12.56 2.10
N SER A 229 -53.39 -12.90 3.39
CA SER A 229 -54.30 -13.90 3.97
C SER A 229 -55.62 -13.37 4.58
N GLU A 230 -55.88 -12.05 4.62
CA GLU A 230 -57.11 -11.52 5.26
C GLU A 230 -58.29 -11.28 4.31
N ILE A 231 -58.13 -11.38 2.98
CA ILE A 231 -59.22 -11.08 2.02
C ILE A 231 -60.04 -12.32 1.62
N MET A 232 -59.56 -13.55 1.86
CA MET A 232 -60.30 -14.78 1.48
C MET A 232 -61.24 -15.36 2.57
N SER A 233 -61.48 -14.65 3.67
CA SER A 233 -62.37 -15.11 4.75
C SER A 233 -63.78 -14.46 4.73
N ARG A 234 -64.14 -13.68 3.70
CA ARG A 234 -65.44 -13.00 3.61
C ARG A 234 -66.14 -13.25 2.27
N THR A 235 -66.49 -14.50 2.00
CA THR A 235 -67.53 -14.94 1.06
C THR A 235 -68.03 -16.29 1.51
#